data_AF-A0A176YCU3-F1
#
_entry.id   AF-A0A176YCU3-F1
#
_cell.length_a   1.000
_cell.length_b   1.000
_cell.length_c   1.000
_cell.angle_alpha   90.00
_cell.angle_beta   90.00
_cell.angle_gamma   90.00
#
_symmetry.space_group_name_H-M   'P 1'
#
loop_
_entity.id
_entity.type
_entity.pdbx_description
1 polymer ?
#
loop_
_entity_poly.entity_id
_entity_poly.type
_entity_poly.pdbx_seq_one_letter_code
_entity_poly.pdbx_strand_id
1 'polypeptide(L)'
;METLSVPAVKKTDVEEFTSSIEKQLTSASPAERDEAVSLQAPDSEDVKPQAHRSEVVGTLPGWVLSLRAYTVALKNLENIPREKKEQHLSRILAGWSKLILYACIVFKNVIEKRRLQIGDLNLELDFPAKLDARFLRMFFLMIPVYTSDVMRRDLGSQKLSLQLKNDGLAKSLSDQFLQTSVYADLKLPEYINRLKAFQKKSSGSHIFLEILLLKMREIFLRLGLQDNEQLPFLALAAEISADIKGLEGEERTQEIHRYTNELRRLGHVNKLRDMQ
;
A
#
# COMPACT_ATOMS: atom_id res chain seq x y z
N MET A 1 5.63 16.15 -25.40
CA MET A 1 4.87 15.61 -24.25
C MET A 1 5.05 14.11 -24.27
N GLU A 2 5.92 13.56 -23.43
CA GLU A 2 6.06 12.10 -23.30
C GLU A 2 4.89 11.57 -22.46
N THR A 3 3.99 10.87 -23.12
CA THR A 3 3.00 10.01 -22.48
C THR A 3 3.76 8.82 -21.89
N LEU A 4 3.72 8.66 -20.56
CA LEU A 4 4.03 7.38 -19.91
C LEU A 4 2.97 6.37 -20.37
N SER A 5 3.25 5.76 -21.53
CA SER A 5 2.52 4.62 -22.06
C SER A 5 2.86 3.42 -21.20
N VAL A 6 1.82 2.74 -20.69
CA VAL A 6 2.00 1.51 -19.94
C VAL A 6 2.18 0.38 -20.95
N PRO A 7 3.30 -0.37 -20.91
CA PRO A 7 3.48 -1.49 -21.81
C PRO A 7 2.37 -2.52 -21.59
N ALA A 8 1.80 -3.01 -22.69
CA ALA A 8 0.83 -4.11 -22.64
C ALA A 8 1.55 -5.36 -22.16
N VAL A 9 1.17 -5.85 -20.98
CA VAL A 9 1.86 -6.96 -20.31
C VAL A 9 1.64 -8.26 -21.09
N LYS A 10 2.70 -8.76 -21.70
CA LYS A 10 2.74 -10.12 -22.25
C LYS A 10 3.14 -11.09 -21.13
N LYS A 11 2.77 -12.37 -21.24
CA LYS A 11 3.18 -13.43 -20.29
C LYS A 11 4.71 -13.45 -20.07
N THR A 12 5.45 -13.14 -21.13
CA THR A 12 6.91 -12.97 -21.15
C THR A 12 7.41 -11.87 -20.21
N ASP A 13 6.65 -10.79 -19.98
CA ASP A 13 7.11 -9.65 -19.17
C ASP A 13 7.13 -9.99 -17.67
N VAL A 14 6.28 -10.94 -17.24
CA VAL A 14 6.24 -11.46 -15.87
C VAL A 14 7.35 -12.47 -15.61
N GLU A 15 7.68 -13.28 -16.63
CA GLU A 15 8.81 -14.21 -16.58
C GLU A 15 10.14 -13.46 -16.63
N GLU A 16 10.26 -12.45 -17.50
CA GLU A 16 11.42 -11.53 -17.52
C GLU A 16 11.58 -10.77 -16.22
N PHE A 17 10.49 -10.32 -15.56
CA PHE A 17 10.55 -9.73 -14.22
C PHE A 17 11.17 -10.69 -13.19
N THR A 18 10.77 -11.96 -13.25
CA THR A 18 11.21 -12.97 -12.30
C THR A 18 12.69 -13.31 -12.53
N SER A 19 13.09 -13.53 -13.80
CA SER A 19 14.47 -13.84 -14.19
C SER A 19 15.42 -12.64 -14.07
N SER A 20 14.89 -11.44 -14.16
CA SER A 20 15.61 -10.21 -13.88
C SER A 20 15.99 -10.10 -12.40
N ILE A 21 15.03 -10.33 -11.50
CA ILE A 21 15.26 -10.35 -10.05
C ILE A 21 16.26 -11.48 -9.71
N GLU A 22 16.16 -12.64 -10.35
CA GLU A 22 17.08 -13.77 -10.23
C GLU A 22 18.55 -13.41 -10.56
N LYS A 23 18.80 -12.67 -11.64
CA LYS A 23 20.16 -12.22 -12.02
C LYS A 23 20.78 -11.18 -11.09
N GLN A 24 19.97 -10.35 -10.43
CA GLN A 24 20.47 -9.27 -9.57
C GLN A 24 20.98 -9.72 -8.23
N LEU A 25 20.51 -10.88 -7.80
CA LEU A 25 20.72 -11.36 -6.45
C LEU A 25 21.81 -12.42 -6.43
N THR A 26 22.00 -13.13 -7.54
CA THR A 26 23.11 -14.08 -7.75
C THR A 26 24.50 -13.45 -7.94
N SER A 27 24.63 -12.12 -8.01
CA SER A 27 25.93 -11.44 -8.15
C SER A 27 26.50 -10.98 -6.80
N ALA A 28 26.88 -11.94 -5.94
CA ALA A 28 28.06 -11.95 -5.05
C ALA A 28 27.82 -12.87 -3.85
N SER A 29 28.64 -13.90 -3.69
CA SER A 29 28.59 -14.77 -2.51
C SER A 29 29.17 -14.06 -1.27
N PRO A 30 28.70 -14.37 -0.04
CA PRO A 30 29.22 -13.76 1.20
C PRO A 30 30.72 -13.95 1.39
N ALA A 31 31.30 -15.05 0.89
CA ALA A 31 32.72 -15.36 1.00
C ALA A 31 33.60 -14.40 0.17
N GLU A 32 33.08 -13.87 -0.95
CA GLU A 32 33.80 -12.91 -1.80
C GLU A 32 33.78 -11.48 -1.23
N ARG A 33 32.87 -11.19 -0.28
CA ARG A 33 32.77 -9.87 0.37
C ARG A 33 33.82 -9.67 1.47
N ASP A 34 34.16 -10.71 2.22
CA ASP A 34 35.15 -10.60 3.31
C ASP A 34 36.60 -10.63 2.78
N GLU A 35 36.84 -11.29 1.64
CA GLU A 35 38.16 -11.33 1.00
C GLU A 35 38.53 -9.98 0.34
N ALA A 36 37.54 -9.25 -0.20
CA ALA A 36 37.74 -7.91 -0.74
C ALA A 36 38.00 -6.84 0.35
N VAL A 37 37.46 -7.03 1.55
CA VAL A 37 37.66 -6.12 2.69
C VAL A 37 38.99 -6.38 3.40
N SER A 38 39.49 -7.62 3.38
CA SER A 38 40.74 -8.00 4.04
C SER A 38 42.01 -7.75 3.20
N LEU A 39 41.88 -7.50 1.89
CA LEU A 39 43.00 -7.14 0.99
C LEU A 39 43.28 -5.63 0.88
N GLN A 40 42.46 -4.76 1.48
CA GLN A 40 42.71 -3.32 1.51
C GLN A 40 43.53 -2.94 2.76
N ALA A 41 44.86 -2.95 2.61
CA ALA A 41 45.74 -2.29 3.55
C ALA A 41 45.37 -0.79 3.68
N PRO A 42 45.55 -0.16 4.85
CA PRO A 42 45.03 1.16 5.12
C PRO A 42 46.00 2.21 4.57
N ASP A 43 45.89 2.52 3.28
CA ASP A 43 46.41 3.78 2.76
C ASP A 43 45.25 4.77 2.61
N SER A 44 45.47 5.89 3.29
CA SER A 44 44.66 7.08 3.36
C SER A 44 44.14 7.53 2.01
N GLU A 45 42.83 7.48 1.80
CA GLU A 45 42.07 8.43 0.99
C GLU A 45 40.57 8.22 1.25
N ASP A 46 39.82 9.32 1.28
CA ASP A 46 38.42 9.44 1.68
C ASP A 46 37.57 8.20 1.37
N VAL A 47 37.20 7.46 2.43
CA VAL A 47 36.21 6.37 2.34
C VAL A 47 34.85 7.00 2.05
N LYS A 48 34.59 7.28 0.78
CA LYS A 48 33.22 7.46 0.28
C LYS A 48 32.56 6.09 0.41
N PRO A 49 31.50 5.93 1.20
CA PRO A 49 30.77 4.68 1.23
C PRO A 49 30.28 4.40 -0.19
N GLN A 50 30.92 3.45 -0.87
CA GLN A 50 30.43 2.90 -2.12
C GLN A 50 29.22 2.04 -1.75
N ALA A 51 28.07 2.67 -1.60
CA ALA A 51 26.81 1.96 -1.50
C ALA A 51 26.64 1.19 -2.82
N HIS A 52 26.95 -0.10 -2.79
CA HIS A 52 26.73 -1.01 -3.90
C HIS A 52 25.21 -1.06 -4.15
N ARG A 53 24.73 -0.24 -5.09
CA ARG A 53 23.32 -0.24 -5.50
C ARG A 53 23.15 -1.39 -6.48
N SER A 54 22.48 -2.46 -6.06
CA SER A 54 22.08 -3.55 -6.94
C SER A 54 21.39 -2.96 -8.18
N GLU A 55 21.86 -3.32 -9.37
CA GLU A 55 21.31 -2.83 -10.63
C GLU A 55 19.86 -3.28 -10.77
N VAL A 56 18.95 -2.37 -11.12
CA VAL A 56 17.54 -2.71 -11.31
C VAL A 56 17.36 -3.17 -12.76
N VAL A 57 17.02 -4.43 -12.94
CA VAL A 57 16.88 -5.22 -14.14
C VAL A 57 15.37 -5.40 -14.26
N GLY A 58 14.87 -5.64 -15.47
CA GLY A 58 13.45 -5.92 -15.69
C GLY A 58 12.57 -4.67 -15.66
N THR A 59 11.48 -4.73 -16.41
CA THR A 59 10.63 -3.55 -16.65
C THR A 59 9.81 -3.16 -15.43
N LEU A 60 9.27 -4.14 -14.70
CA LEU A 60 8.36 -3.87 -13.58
C LEU A 60 9.05 -3.31 -12.31
N PRO A 61 10.23 -3.76 -11.83
CA PRO A 61 10.83 -3.15 -10.65
C PRO A 61 11.38 -1.76 -11.00
N GLY A 62 11.93 -1.56 -12.21
CA GLY A 62 12.30 -0.25 -12.73
C GLY A 62 11.10 0.70 -12.80
N TRP A 63 9.94 0.21 -13.24
CA TRP A 63 8.70 1.00 -13.22
C TRP A 63 8.22 1.33 -11.80
N VAL A 64 8.26 0.37 -10.85
CA VAL A 64 7.89 0.63 -9.44
C VAL A 64 8.82 1.68 -8.83
N LEU A 65 10.14 1.55 -9.00
CA LEU A 65 11.09 2.53 -8.49
C LEU A 65 10.90 3.90 -9.14
N SER A 66 10.62 3.94 -10.44
CA SER A 66 10.28 5.17 -11.15
C SER A 66 9.00 5.80 -10.61
N LEU A 67 7.95 5.01 -10.35
CA LEU A 67 6.70 5.47 -9.74
C LEU A 67 6.96 6.06 -8.35
N ARG A 68 7.77 5.40 -7.52
CA ARG A 68 8.14 5.89 -6.18
C ARG A 68 8.96 7.18 -6.26
N ALA A 69 9.99 7.21 -7.09
CA ALA A 69 10.80 8.42 -7.32
C ALA A 69 9.94 9.58 -7.83
N TYR A 70 9.02 9.30 -8.76
CA TYR A 70 8.10 10.30 -9.30
C TYR A 70 7.11 10.81 -8.23
N THR A 71 6.62 9.91 -7.38
CA THR A 71 5.76 10.23 -6.24
C THR A 71 6.46 11.19 -5.27
N VAL A 72 7.71 10.88 -4.89
CA VAL A 72 8.53 11.71 -4.00
C VAL A 72 8.90 13.05 -4.67
N ALA A 73 9.24 13.03 -5.96
CA ALA A 73 9.58 14.24 -6.70
C ALA A 73 8.40 15.21 -6.74
N LEU A 74 7.19 14.74 -7.07
CA LEU A 74 6.01 15.61 -7.13
C LEU A 74 5.72 16.30 -5.79
N LYS A 75 5.95 15.60 -4.67
CA LYS A 75 5.82 16.16 -3.32
C LYS A 75 6.71 17.40 -3.14
N ASN A 76 7.95 17.35 -3.64
CA ASN A 76 8.96 18.38 -3.44
C ASN A 76 9.01 19.46 -4.53
N LEU A 77 8.29 19.28 -5.64
CA LEU A 77 8.17 20.30 -6.68
C LEU A 77 7.15 21.38 -6.25
N GLU A 78 7.66 22.51 -5.75
CA GLU A 78 6.85 23.63 -5.28
C GLU A 78 6.53 24.64 -6.41
N ASN A 79 7.41 24.75 -7.41
CA ASN A 79 7.30 25.74 -8.50
C ASN A 79 6.38 25.32 -9.66
N ILE A 80 5.66 24.20 -9.54
CA ILE A 80 4.72 23.76 -10.59
C ILE A 80 3.31 24.28 -10.32
N PRO A 81 2.58 24.76 -11.34
CA PRO A 81 1.18 25.16 -11.20
C PRO A 81 0.32 24.04 -10.63
N ARG A 82 -0.71 24.42 -9.85
CA ARG A 82 -1.61 23.50 -9.17
C ARG A 82 -2.23 22.49 -10.13
N GLU A 83 -2.71 22.94 -11.28
CA GLU A 83 -3.40 22.13 -12.28
C GLU A 83 -2.47 21.05 -12.83
N LYS A 84 -1.22 21.40 -13.11
CA LYS A 84 -0.20 20.43 -13.52
C LYS A 84 0.13 19.44 -12.40
N LYS A 85 0.23 19.92 -11.17
CA LYS A 85 0.47 19.07 -9.99
C LYS A 85 -0.67 18.06 -9.79
N GLU A 86 -1.91 18.50 -9.97
CA GLU A 86 -3.10 17.65 -9.95
C GLU A 86 -3.09 16.61 -11.08
N GLN A 87 -2.76 17.00 -12.31
CA GLN A 87 -2.62 16.05 -13.43
C GLN A 87 -1.57 14.96 -13.14
N HIS A 88 -0.42 15.34 -12.58
CA HIS A 88 0.63 14.40 -12.19
C HIS A 88 0.20 13.50 -11.02
N LEU A 89 -0.50 14.06 -10.03
CA LEU A 89 -1.04 13.29 -8.91
C LEU A 89 -2.07 12.25 -9.36
N SER A 90 -2.92 12.59 -10.33
CA SER A 90 -3.86 11.63 -10.97
C SER A 90 -3.11 10.46 -11.63
N ARG A 91 -1.98 10.73 -12.31
CA ARG A 91 -1.15 9.66 -12.91
C ARG A 91 -0.46 8.80 -11.86
N ILE A 92 0.00 9.41 -10.76
CA ILE A 92 0.57 8.69 -9.63
C ILE A 92 -0.47 7.76 -9.00
N LEU A 93 -1.68 8.25 -8.73
CA LEU A 93 -2.78 7.43 -8.22
C LEU A 93 -3.05 6.23 -9.14
N ALA A 94 -3.18 6.46 -10.44
CA ALA A 94 -3.38 5.40 -11.42
C ALA A 94 -2.20 4.40 -11.46
N GLY A 95 -0.97 4.87 -11.27
CA GLY A 95 0.22 4.02 -11.13
C GLY A 95 0.13 3.11 -9.91
N TRP A 96 -0.15 3.67 -8.74
CA TRP A 96 -0.32 2.90 -7.50
C TRP A 96 -1.49 1.92 -7.59
N SER A 97 -2.61 2.30 -8.23
CA SER A 97 -3.72 1.38 -8.51
C SER A 97 -3.31 0.20 -9.40
N LYS A 98 -2.44 0.43 -10.38
CA LYS A 98 -1.87 -0.66 -11.20
C LYS A 98 -0.93 -1.55 -10.39
N LEU A 99 -0.20 -0.99 -9.43
CA LEU A 99 0.63 -1.79 -8.52
C LEU A 99 -0.22 -2.74 -7.67
N ILE A 100 -1.41 -2.32 -7.20
CA ILE A 100 -2.36 -3.22 -6.52
C ILE A 100 -2.68 -4.43 -7.41
N LEU A 101 -3.00 -4.20 -8.69
CA LEU A 101 -3.30 -5.27 -9.63
C LEU A 101 -2.10 -6.21 -9.83
N TYR A 102 -0.90 -5.67 -10.01
CA TYR A 102 0.31 -6.49 -10.16
C TYR A 102 0.63 -7.30 -8.91
N ALA A 103 0.46 -6.71 -7.71
CA ALA A 103 0.63 -7.42 -6.46
C ALA A 103 -0.36 -8.59 -6.35
N CYS A 104 -1.62 -8.42 -6.76
CA CYS A 104 -2.60 -9.51 -6.83
C CYS A 104 -2.17 -10.64 -7.79
N ILE A 105 -1.63 -10.30 -8.96
CA ILE A 105 -1.16 -11.27 -9.95
C ILE A 105 0.07 -12.03 -9.43
N VAL A 106 1.05 -11.32 -8.87
CA VAL A 106 2.24 -11.94 -8.26
C VAL A 106 1.84 -12.85 -7.13
N PHE A 107 0.96 -12.40 -6.23
CA PHE A 107 0.47 -13.20 -5.12
C PHE A 107 -0.22 -14.48 -5.59
N LYS A 108 -1.09 -14.39 -6.61
CA LYS A 108 -1.70 -15.57 -7.23
C LYS A 108 -0.65 -16.56 -7.75
N ASN A 109 0.34 -16.09 -8.49
CA ASN A 109 1.41 -16.93 -9.04
C ASN A 109 2.22 -17.62 -7.92
N VAL A 110 2.49 -16.90 -6.84
CA VAL A 110 3.22 -17.40 -5.67
C VAL A 110 2.46 -18.53 -4.98
N ILE A 111 1.13 -18.38 -4.81
CA ILE A 111 0.28 -19.43 -4.24
C ILE A 111 0.25 -20.67 -5.13
N GLU A 112 0.05 -20.49 -6.44
CA GLU A 112 -0.05 -21.60 -7.39
C GLU A 112 1.26 -22.38 -7.50
N LYS A 113 2.39 -21.67 -7.53
CA LYS A 113 3.71 -22.29 -7.70
C LYS A 113 4.35 -22.71 -6.37
N ARG A 114 3.80 -22.29 -5.22
CA ARG A 114 4.33 -22.51 -3.86
C ARG A 114 5.80 -22.13 -3.68
N ARG A 115 6.31 -21.29 -4.57
CA ARG A 115 7.68 -20.84 -4.59
C ARG A 115 7.70 -19.37 -4.93
N LEU A 116 8.51 -18.64 -4.21
CA LEU A 116 8.77 -17.24 -4.42
C LEU A 116 10.28 -17.07 -4.40
N GLN A 117 10.85 -16.86 -5.57
CA GLN A 117 12.24 -16.51 -5.68
C GLN A 117 12.34 -14.99 -5.68
N ILE A 118 12.84 -14.42 -4.58
CA ILE A 118 13.24 -13.01 -4.50
C ILE A 118 14.76 -13.03 -4.44
N GLY A 119 15.34 -13.27 -5.62
CA GLY A 119 16.78 -13.38 -5.75
C GLY A 119 17.40 -14.68 -5.29
N ASP A 120 18.35 -14.57 -4.37
CA ASP A 120 18.98 -15.69 -3.67
C ASP A 120 18.03 -16.30 -2.63
N LEU A 121 17.01 -15.53 -2.23
CA LEU A 121 15.94 -16.03 -1.38
C LEU A 121 14.98 -16.85 -2.23
N ASN A 122 15.26 -18.14 -2.29
CA ASN A 122 14.30 -19.15 -2.66
C ASN A 122 13.41 -19.45 -1.47
N LEU A 123 12.24 -18.80 -1.45
CA LEU A 123 11.21 -19.08 -0.46
C LEU A 123 10.30 -20.16 -1.01
N GLU A 124 10.47 -21.38 -0.53
CA GLU A 124 9.43 -22.41 -0.65
C GLU A 124 8.38 -22.13 0.41
N LEU A 125 7.14 -21.96 -0.04
CA LEU A 125 6.01 -21.70 0.85
C LEU A 125 5.34 -23.02 1.15
N ASP A 126 5.56 -23.51 2.37
CA ASP A 126 4.82 -24.65 2.88
C ASP A 126 3.40 -24.21 3.25
N PHE A 127 2.49 -24.42 2.30
CA PHE A 127 1.07 -24.23 2.52
C PHE A 127 0.37 -25.58 2.66
N PRO A 128 -0.67 -25.68 3.51
CA PRO A 128 -1.53 -26.87 3.55
C PRO A 128 -2.02 -27.25 2.15
N ALA A 129 -2.28 -28.53 1.91
CA ALA A 129 -2.77 -29.02 0.61
C ALA A 129 -4.05 -28.30 0.15
N LYS A 130 -4.86 -27.83 1.10
CA LYS A 130 -6.02 -26.95 0.86
C LYS A 130 -5.84 -25.65 1.62
N LEU A 131 -5.65 -24.56 0.89
CA LEU A 131 -5.65 -23.21 1.45
C LEU A 131 -7.07 -22.78 1.78
N ASP A 132 -7.31 -22.26 2.99
CA ASP A 132 -8.61 -21.70 3.38
C ASP A 132 -8.92 -20.49 2.49
N ALA A 133 -10.09 -20.48 1.86
CA ALA A 133 -10.57 -19.36 1.06
C ALA A 133 -10.60 -18.05 1.86
N ARG A 134 -10.85 -18.13 3.18
CA ARG A 134 -10.81 -16.96 4.07
C ARG A 134 -9.41 -16.39 4.21
N PHE A 135 -8.40 -17.26 4.28
CA PHE A 135 -6.99 -16.84 4.31
C PHE A 135 -6.61 -16.14 3.01
N LEU A 136 -6.92 -16.74 1.86
CA LEU A 136 -6.65 -16.13 0.55
C LEU A 136 -7.34 -14.78 0.39
N ARG A 137 -8.62 -14.70 0.76
CA ARG A 137 -9.38 -13.44 0.75
C ARG A 137 -8.70 -12.37 1.59
N MET A 138 -8.27 -12.70 2.81
CA MET A 138 -7.59 -11.75 3.69
C MET A 138 -6.35 -11.15 3.03
N PHE A 139 -5.51 -11.96 2.38
CA PHE A 139 -4.34 -11.43 1.65
C PHE A 139 -4.73 -10.47 0.54
N PHE A 140 -5.72 -10.83 -0.29
CA PHE A 140 -6.19 -9.95 -1.36
C PHE A 140 -6.73 -8.62 -0.83
N LEU A 141 -7.43 -8.63 0.31
CA LEU A 141 -7.93 -7.41 0.95
C LEU A 141 -6.81 -6.54 1.55
N MET A 142 -5.72 -7.16 2.02
CA MET A 142 -4.59 -6.45 2.62
C MET A 142 -3.68 -5.77 1.59
N ILE A 143 -3.61 -6.27 0.35
CA ILE A 143 -2.76 -5.68 -0.70
C ILE A 143 -3.05 -4.17 -0.93
N PRO A 144 -4.30 -3.73 -1.14
CA PRO A 144 -4.63 -2.31 -1.25
C PRO A 144 -4.24 -1.50 0.00
N VAL A 145 -4.48 -2.04 1.19
CA VAL A 145 -4.15 -1.38 2.46
C VAL A 145 -2.65 -1.12 2.55
N TYR A 146 -1.82 -2.15 2.36
CA TYR A 146 -0.36 -1.99 2.36
C TYR A 146 0.14 -1.09 1.23
N THR A 147 -0.46 -1.16 0.05
CA THR A 147 -0.10 -0.26 -1.05
C THR A 147 -0.37 1.19 -0.68
N SER A 148 -1.49 1.47 -0.02
CA SER A 148 -1.80 2.80 0.49
C SER A 148 -0.78 3.29 1.54
N ASP A 149 -0.26 2.40 2.37
CA ASP A 149 0.76 2.75 3.37
C ASP A 149 2.12 3.06 2.75
N VAL A 150 2.53 2.30 1.74
CA VAL A 150 3.76 2.58 1.00
C VAL A 150 3.62 3.92 0.27
N MET A 151 2.51 4.14 -0.42
CA MET A 151 2.20 5.41 -1.07
C MET A 151 2.19 6.58 -0.07
N ARG A 152 1.61 6.38 1.13
CA ARG A 152 1.65 7.36 2.22
C ARG A 152 3.08 7.68 2.62
N ARG A 153 3.99 6.70 2.75
CA ARG A 153 5.40 6.97 3.10
C ARG A 153 6.07 7.85 2.05
N ASP A 154 5.78 7.61 0.78
CA ASP A 154 6.40 8.35 -0.33
C ASP A 154 5.77 9.77 -0.50
N LEU A 155 4.44 9.92 -0.35
CA LEU A 155 3.72 11.21 -0.47
C LEU A 155 3.66 12.03 0.83
N GLY A 156 3.87 11.39 1.98
CA GLY A 156 3.36 11.76 3.31
C GLY A 156 3.74 13.14 3.81
N SER A 157 3.13 14.17 3.23
CA SER A 157 3.23 15.54 3.69
C SER A 157 1.92 16.26 3.41
N GLN A 158 1.57 17.20 4.29
CA GLN A 158 0.41 18.07 4.11
C GLN A 158 0.55 19.04 2.92
N LYS A 159 1.72 19.08 2.26
CA LYS A 159 1.99 19.93 1.08
C LYS A 159 1.08 19.62 -0.12
N LEU A 160 0.51 18.41 -0.17
CA LEU A 160 -0.42 18.00 -1.22
C LEU A 160 -1.89 18.05 -0.78
N SER A 161 -2.19 18.57 0.41
CA SER A 161 -3.54 18.55 0.98
C SER A 161 -4.58 19.20 0.07
N LEU A 162 -4.26 20.36 -0.51
CA LEU A 162 -5.15 21.09 -1.43
C LEU A 162 -5.42 20.30 -2.72
N GLN A 163 -4.41 19.67 -3.29
CA GLN A 163 -4.58 18.83 -4.48
C GLN A 163 -5.36 17.57 -4.14
N LEU A 164 -5.05 16.91 -3.02
CA LEU A 164 -5.74 15.71 -2.57
C LEU A 164 -7.23 15.93 -2.30
N LYS A 165 -7.70 17.16 -2.06
CA LYS A 165 -9.14 17.50 -1.97
C LYS A 165 -9.88 17.42 -3.30
N ASN A 166 -9.20 17.49 -4.44
CA ASN A 166 -9.85 17.44 -5.74
C ASN A 166 -10.33 16.00 -6.05
N ASP A 167 -11.64 15.79 -6.05
CA ASP A 167 -12.25 14.49 -6.34
C ASP A 167 -12.12 14.07 -7.81
N GLY A 168 -11.83 15.00 -8.72
CA GLY A 168 -11.59 14.73 -10.15
C GLY A 168 -10.24 14.06 -10.44
N LEU A 169 -9.37 13.91 -9.43
CA LEU A 169 -8.09 13.23 -9.58
C LEU A 169 -8.22 11.73 -9.83
N ALA A 170 -9.17 11.10 -9.14
CA ALA A 170 -9.32 9.66 -9.10
C ALA A 170 -10.35 9.18 -10.13
N LYS A 171 -9.94 8.29 -11.02
CA LYS A 171 -10.76 7.84 -12.16
C LYS A 171 -11.39 6.48 -11.93
N SER A 172 -10.82 5.67 -11.05
CA SER A 172 -11.31 4.35 -10.67
C SER A 172 -11.60 4.26 -9.16
N LEU A 173 -12.33 3.23 -8.73
CA LEU A 173 -12.53 2.96 -7.29
C LEU A 173 -11.21 2.71 -6.55
N SER A 174 -10.22 2.08 -7.20
CA SER A 174 -8.88 1.90 -6.63
C SER A 174 -8.17 3.24 -6.43
N ASP A 175 -8.25 4.16 -7.40
CA ASP A 175 -7.66 5.50 -7.27
C ASP A 175 -8.35 6.26 -6.13
N GLN A 176 -9.68 6.17 -6.05
CA GLN A 176 -10.48 6.83 -5.03
C GLN A 176 -10.17 6.26 -3.64
N PHE A 177 -9.98 4.95 -3.54
CA PHE A 177 -9.55 4.28 -2.31
C PHE A 177 -8.17 4.79 -1.87
N LEU A 178 -7.19 4.82 -2.77
CA LEU A 178 -5.84 5.29 -2.47
C LEU A 178 -5.82 6.77 -2.06
N GLN A 179 -6.55 7.61 -2.80
CA GLN A 179 -6.70 9.03 -2.49
C GLN A 179 -7.35 9.23 -1.12
N THR A 180 -8.44 8.52 -0.84
CA THR A 180 -9.16 8.59 0.44
C THR A 180 -8.29 8.09 1.59
N SER A 181 -7.57 6.99 1.38
CA SER A 181 -6.66 6.40 2.37
C SER A 181 -5.56 7.35 2.75
N VAL A 182 -4.87 7.96 1.78
CA VAL A 182 -3.81 8.94 2.06
C VAL A 182 -4.37 10.21 2.71
N TYR A 183 -5.57 10.65 2.31
CA TYR A 183 -6.24 11.79 2.92
C TYR A 183 -6.55 11.55 4.42
N ALA A 184 -7.06 10.36 4.74
CA ALA A 184 -7.36 9.95 6.11
C ALA A 184 -6.11 9.66 6.94
N ASP A 185 -5.09 9.06 6.34
CA ASP A 185 -3.80 8.79 6.98
C ASP A 185 -3.06 10.07 7.39
N LEU A 186 -3.26 11.15 6.63
CA LEU A 186 -2.71 12.48 6.93
C LEU A 186 -3.61 13.29 7.88
N LYS A 187 -4.75 12.74 8.31
CA LYS A 187 -5.80 13.41 9.10
C LYS A 187 -6.13 14.80 8.56
N LEU A 188 -6.26 14.92 7.25
CA LEU A 188 -6.62 16.19 6.63
C LEU A 188 -8.05 16.60 7.05
N PRO A 189 -8.38 17.89 7.06
CA PRO A 189 -9.70 18.36 7.48
C PRO A 189 -10.82 17.59 6.79
N GLU A 190 -11.84 17.19 7.55
CA GLU A 190 -13.02 16.45 7.07
C GLU A 190 -12.74 15.03 6.53
N TYR A 191 -11.63 14.39 6.91
CA TYR A 191 -11.31 13.04 6.43
C TYR A 191 -12.40 12.00 6.73
N ILE A 192 -13.13 12.12 7.86
CA ILE A 192 -14.25 11.22 8.20
C ILE A 192 -15.38 11.36 7.17
N ASN A 193 -15.70 12.59 6.75
CA ASN A 193 -16.70 12.82 5.70
C ASN A 193 -16.26 12.20 4.38
N ARG A 194 -14.96 12.20 4.11
CA ARG A 194 -14.40 11.59 2.90
C ARG A 194 -14.43 10.07 2.92
N LEU A 195 -14.14 9.45 4.07
CA LEU A 195 -14.35 8.02 4.29
C LEU A 195 -15.82 7.64 4.07
N LYS A 196 -16.76 8.44 4.60
CA LYS A 196 -18.20 8.25 4.40
C LYS A 196 -18.62 8.42 2.94
N ALA A 197 -18.06 9.40 2.24
CA ALA A 197 -18.31 9.59 0.81
C ALA A 197 -17.80 8.39 -0.01
N PHE A 198 -16.63 7.86 0.34
CA PHE A 198 -16.09 6.66 -0.30
C PHE A 198 -16.95 5.42 -0.03
N GLN A 199 -17.37 5.16 1.22
CA GLN A 199 -18.33 4.10 1.58
C GLN A 199 -19.57 4.15 0.66
N LYS A 200 -20.18 5.33 0.51
CA LYS A 200 -21.38 5.50 -0.34
C LYS A 200 -21.09 5.16 -1.81
N LYS A 201 -19.94 5.58 -2.34
CA LYS A 201 -19.52 5.28 -3.71
C LYS A 201 -19.18 3.79 -3.91
N SER A 202 -18.70 3.13 -2.86
CA SER A 202 -18.32 1.71 -2.89
C SER A 202 -19.44 0.76 -2.44
N SER A 203 -20.66 1.25 -2.21
CA SER A 203 -21.78 0.45 -1.68
C SER A 203 -22.10 -0.79 -2.54
N GLY A 204 -21.92 -0.70 -3.85
CA GLY A 204 -22.07 -1.83 -4.78
C GLY A 204 -20.89 -2.82 -4.80
N SER A 205 -19.85 -2.62 -3.98
CA SER A 205 -18.66 -3.47 -3.94
C SER A 205 -18.30 -3.88 -2.52
N HIS A 206 -18.74 -5.07 -2.11
CA HIS A 206 -18.37 -5.67 -0.81
C HIS A 206 -16.84 -5.71 -0.59
N ILE A 207 -16.06 -5.96 -1.64
CA ILE A 207 -14.60 -5.99 -1.56
C ILE A 207 -14.03 -4.64 -1.14
N PHE A 208 -14.46 -3.53 -1.76
CA PHE A 208 -13.98 -2.20 -1.39
C PHE A 208 -14.44 -1.76 -0.01
N LEU A 209 -15.64 -2.17 0.42
CA LEU A 209 -16.10 -1.93 1.79
C LEU A 209 -15.24 -2.68 2.81
N GLU A 210 -14.90 -3.94 2.56
CA GLU A 210 -14.00 -4.71 3.43
C GLU A 210 -12.59 -4.12 3.48
N ILE A 211 -12.04 -3.72 2.33
CA ILE A 211 -10.74 -3.03 2.25
C ILE A 211 -10.79 -1.73 3.07
N LEU A 212 -11.86 -0.93 2.91
CA LEU A 212 -12.05 0.31 3.66
C LEU A 212 -12.10 0.04 5.16
N LEU A 213 -12.83 -1.00 5.59
CA LEU A 213 -12.95 -1.38 6.99
C LEU A 213 -11.58 -1.77 7.59
N LEU A 214 -10.78 -2.56 6.85
CA LEU A 214 -9.42 -2.90 7.25
C LEU A 214 -8.54 -1.65 7.36
N LYS A 215 -8.62 -0.73 6.39
CA LYS A 215 -7.87 0.52 6.44
C LYS A 215 -8.27 1.40 7.62
N MET A 216 -9.56 1.51 7.91
CA MET A 216 -10.06 2.26 9.06
C MET A 216 -9.58 1.66 10.39
N ARG A 217 -9.59 0.32 10.52
CA ARG A 217 -9.01 -0.36 11.67
C ARG A 217 -7.52 -0.02 11.83
N GLU A 218 -6.75 -0.04 10.74
CA GLU A 218 -5.34 0.31 10.75
C GLU A 218 -5.10 1.76 11.21
N ILE A 219 -5.87 2.72 10.67
CA ILE A 219 -5.84 4.14 11.06
C ILE A 219 -6.12 4.30 12.55
N PHE A 220 -7.19 3.66 13.04
CA PHE A 220 -7.60 3.73 14.44
C PHE A 220 -6.51 3.26 15.39
N LEU A 221 -5.88 2.13 15.07
CA LEU A 221 -4.84 1.53 15.90
C LEU A 221 -3.51 2.30 15.83
N ARG A 222 -3.17 2.85 14.66
CA ARG A 222 -1.86 3.48 14.41
C ARG A 222 -1.81 4.95 14.82
N LEU A 223 -2.83 5.74 14.52
CA LEU A 223 -2.74 7.20 14.62
C LEU A 223 -3.32 7.77 15.93
N GLY A 224 -4.03 6.93 16.70
CA GLY A 224 -4.93 7.39 17.77
C GLY A 224 -6.01 8.32 17.22
N LEU A 225 -7.13 8.49 17.91
CA LEU A 225 -8.14 9.49 17.54
C LEU A 225 -8.35 10.43 18.71
N GLN A 226 -8.63 11.71 18.42
CA GLN A 226 -9.09 12.63 19.45
C GLN A 226 -10.50 12.24 19.88
N ASP A 227 -10.90 12.62 21.09
CA ASP A 227 -12.20 12.22 21.67
C ASP A 227 -13.39 12.67 20.80
N ASN A 228 -13.29 13.84 20.18
CA ASN A 228 -14.30 14.39 19.26
C ASN A 228 -14.35 13.67 17.90
N GLU A 229 -13.28 13.00 17.48
CA GLU A 229 -13.19 12.24 16.23
C GLU A 229 -13.57 10.76 16.43
N GLN A 230 -13.30 10.23 17.63
CA GLN A 230 -13.39 8.81 17.91
C GLN A 230 -14.80 8.27 17.72
N LEU A 231 -15.82 8.96 18.23
CA LEU A 231 -17.21 8.52 18.11
C LEU A 231 -17.69 8.50 16.65
N PRO A 232 -17.56 9.59 15.86
CA PRO A 232 -17.93 9.56 14.43
C PRO A 232 -17.16 8.51 13.63
N PHE A 233 -15.87 8.31 13.91
CA PHE A 233 -15.06 7.32 13.21
C PHE A 233 -15.51 5.89 13.50
N LEU A 234 -15.72 5.56 14.78
CA LEU A 234 -16.18 4.24 15.19
C LEU A 234 -17.59 3.94 14.66
N ALA A 235 -18.48 4.93 14.70
CA ALA A 235 -19.83 4.81 14.13
C ALA A 235 -19.76 4.46 12.64
N LEU A 236 -18.94 5.18 11.87
CA LEU A 236 -18.74 4.89 10.45
C LEU A 236 -18.18 3.49 10.20
N ALA A 237 -17.15 3.07 10.95
CA ALA A 237 -16.56 1.73 10.81
C ALA A 237 -17.57 0.63 11.14
N ALA A 238 -18.40 0.84 12.17
CA ALA A 238 -19.44 -0.07 12.58
C ALA A 238 -20.59 -0.16 11.55
N GLU A 239 -21.00 0.96 10.95
CA GLU A 239 -21.94 1.00 9.83
C GLU A 239 -21.41 0.17 8.64
N ILE A 240 -20.15 0.36 8.26
CA ILE A 240 -19.52 -0.41 7.18
C ILE A 240 -19.51 -1.91 7.51
N SER A 241 -19.20 -2.30 8.76
CA SER A 241 -19.23 -3.71 9.18
C SER A 241 -20.63 -4.33 9.00
N ALA A 242 -21.69 -3.59 9.36
CA ALA A 242 -23.05 -4.05 9.17
C ALA A 242 -23.45 -4.11 7.68
N ASP A 243 -23.03 -3.12 6.88
CA ASP A 243 -23.28 -3.09 5.43
C ASP A 243 -22.63 -4.28 4.71
N ILE A 244 -21.38 -4.63 5.07
CA ILE A 244 -20.68 -5.79 4.50
C ILE A 244 -21.45 -7.09 4.75
N LYS A 245 -22.08 -7.21 5.92
CA LYS A 245 -22.87 -8.38 6.33
C LYS A 245 -24.31 -8.35 5.82
N GLY A 246 -24.76 -7.27 5.20
CA GLY A 246 -26.13 -7.10 4.72
C GLY A 246 -27.18 -7.12 5.84
N LEU A 247 -26.82 -6.66 7.04
CA LEU A 247 -27.70 -6.71 8.21
C LEU A 247 -28.66 -5.52 8.25
N GLU A 248 -29.90 -5.79 8.70
CA GLU A 248 -30.97 -4.81 8.86
C GLU A 248 -31.57 -4.87 10.28
N GLY A 249 -32.33 -3.84 10.66
CA GLY A 249 -33.10 -3.80 11.91
C GLY A 249 -32.27 -4.02 13.19
N GLU A 250 -32.71 -4.96 14.02
CA GLU A 250 -32.09 -5.24 15.32
C GLU A 250 -30.69 -5.87 15.17
N GLU A 251 -30.52 -6.79 14.22
CA GLU A 251 -29.22 -7.44 13.95
C GLU A 251 -28.16 -6.42 13.52
N ARG A 252 -28.54 -5.42 12.72
CA ARG A 252 -27.68 -4.27 12.39
C ARG A 252 -27.25 -3.52 13.64
N THR A 253 -28.18 -3.25 14.55
CA THR A 253 -27.92 -2.52 15.78
C THR A 253 -26.96 -3.30 16.70
N GLN A 254 -27.16 -4.61 16.81
CA GLN A 254 -26.28 -5.50 17.58
C GLN A 254 -24.87 -5.56 16.97
N GLU A 255 -24.75 -5.66 15.65
CA GLU A 255 -23.45 -5.66 14.96
C GLU A 255 -22.70 -4.34 15.17
N ILE A 256 -23.40 -3.20 15.09
CA ILE A 256 -22.81 -1.89 15.32
C ILE A 256 -22.21 -1.80 16.74
N HIS A 257 -22.95 -2.25 17.75
CA HIS A 257 -22.47 -2.30 19.13
C HIS A 257 -21.28 -3.26 19.28
N ARG A 258 -21.39 -4.47 18.73
CA ARG A 258 -20.34 -5.50 18.77
C ARG A 258 -19.03 -4.97 18.18
N TYR A 259 -19.08 -4.42 16.97
CA TYR A 259 -17.90 -3.95 16.26
C TYR A 259 -17.26 -2.72 16.93
N THR A 260 -18.08 -1.80 17.42
CA THR A 260 -17.61 -0.63 18.20
C THR A 260 -16.84 -1.08 19.44
N ASN A 261 -17.38 -2.04 20.20
CA ASN A 261 -16.74 -2.58 21.40
C ASN A 261 -15.45 -3.33 21.07
N GLU A 262 -15.44 -4.10 19.98
CA GLU A 262 -14.27 -4.83 19.50
C GLU A 262 -13.10 -3.89 19.17
N LEU A 263 -13.36 -2.83 18.39
CA LEU A 263 -12.33 -1.84 18.06
C LEU A 263 -11.83 -1.09 19.29
N ARG A 264 -12.71 -0.66 20.20
CA ARG A 264 -12.29 -0.01 21.45
C ARG A 264 -11.37 -0.90 22.27
N ARG A 265 -11.72 -2.19 22.42
CA ARG A 265 -10.89 -3.18 23.12
C ARG A 265 -9.51 -3.28 22.49
N LEU A 266 -9.44 -3.40 21.16
CA LEU A 266 -8.16 -3.47 20.44
C LEU A 266 -7.34 -2.18 20.62
N GLY A 267 -7.98 -1.01 20.60
CA GLY A 267 -7.31 0.27 20.86
C GLY A 267 -6.73 0.35 22.28
N HIS A 268 -7.43 -0.15 23.28
CA HIS A 268 -6.93 -0.19 24.66
C HIS A 268 -5.72 -1.12 24.80
N VAL A 269 -5.79 -2.32 24.21
CA VAL A 269 -4.66 -3.27 24.20
C VAL A 269 -3.43 -2.66 23.52
N ASN A 270 -3.62 -1.96 22.40
CA ASN A 270 -2.49 -1.34 21.70
C ASN A 270 -1.83 -0.23 22.54
N LYS A 271 -2.63 0.62 23.20
CA LYS A 271 -2.11 1.65 24.12
C LYS A 271 -1.32 1.05 25.29
N LEU A 272 -1.76 -0.06 25.86
CA LEU A 272 -1.04 -0.74 26.94
C LEU A 272 0.29 -1.33 26.47
N ARG A 273 0.36 -1.82 25.22
CA ARG A 273 1.60 -2.34 24.64
C ARG A 273 2.64 -1.24 24.41
N ASP A 274 2.20 -0.05 24.01
CA ASP A 274 3.10 1.08 23.73
C ASP A 274 3.63 1.77 25.02
N MET A 275 3.14 1.39 26.21
CA MET A 275 3.61 1.88 27.51
C MET A 275 4.67 0.97 28.18
N GLN A 276 5.01 -0.18 27.57
CA GLN A 276 6.05 -1.11 28.01
C GLN A 276 7.33 -0.91 27.18
#